data_AF-A0A938R7C4-F1
#
_entry.id   AF-A0A938R7C4-F1
#
_cell.length_a   1.000
_cell.length_b   1.000
_cell.length_c   1.000
_cell.angle_alpha   90.00
_cell.angle_beta   90.00
_cell.angle_gamma   90.00
#
_symmetry.space_group_name_H-M   'P 1'
#
loop_
_entity.id
_entity.type
_entity.pdbx_description
1 polymer ?
#
loop_
_entity_poly.entity_id
_entity_poly.type
_entity_poly.pdbx_seq_one_letter_code
_entity_poly.pdbx_strand_id
1 'polypeptide(L)'
;MVALECLRCHQCESARGCVRGIATTDPELVDMMTVDWGYHRVANMYASWTSQPKEILRRLGLRSIRELVGRTDFLTHLDYNPPADDDLRRGMR
;
A
#
# COMPACT_ATOMS: atom_id res chain seq x y z
N MET A 1 -3.05 -0.58 7.67
CA MET A 1 -3.15 0.36 8.82
C MET A 1 -3.23 1.82 8.40
N VAL A 2 -2.46 2.31 7.41
CA VAL A 2 -2.52 3.74 6.99
C VAL A 2 -3.92 4.17 6.52
N ALA A 3 -4.67 3.29 5.83
CA ALA A 3 -6.07 3.55 5.51
C ALA A 3 -6.95 3.88 6.72
N LEU A 4 -6.61 3.33 7.89
CA LEU A 4 -7.25 3.56 9.19
C LEU A 4 -6.61 4.73 9.95
N GLU A 5 -5.88 5.60 9.26
CA GLU A 5 -5.26 6.81 9.81
C GLU A 5 -4.08 6.54 10.76
N CYS A 6 -3.35 5.45 10.54
CA CYS A 6 -2.08 5.22 11.24
C CYS A 6 -1.09 6.37 10.97
N LEU A 7 -0.68 7.04 12.05
CA LEU A 7 0.26 8.16 12.03
C LEU A 7 1.73 7.72 11.99
N ARG A 8 2.01 6.41 12.01
CA ARG A 8 3.36 5.85 12.21
C ARG A 8 4.05 6.44 13.45
N CYS A 9 3.35 6.45 14.58
CA CYS A 9 3.87 6.94 15.85
C CYS A 9 4.82 5.98 16.57
N HIS A 10 5.07 4.78 16.02
CA HIS A 10 5.96 3.74 16.57
C HIS A 10 5.62 3.22 17.97
N GLN A 11 4.41 3.48 18.45
CA GLN A 11 3.99 3.25 19.84
C GLN A 11 3.02 2.08 20.00
N CYS A 12 2.92 1.21 18.98
CA CYS A 12 1.99 0.09 18.92
C CYS A 12 2.17 -0.92 20.05
N GLU A 13 3.44 -1.18 20.43
CA GLU A 13 3.83 -2.14 21.48
C GLU A 13 4.06 -1.47 22.85
N SER A 14 3.71 -0.18 22.97
CA SER A 14 3.85 0.52 24.24
C SER A 14 2.76 0.09 25.22
N ALA A 15 2.98 0.34 26.51
CA ALA A 15 2.02 -0.02 27.56
C ALA A 15 0.59 0.52 27.29
N ARG A 16 0.46 1.75 26.76
CA ARG A 16 -0.84 2.33 26.41
C ARG A 16 -1.26 2.04 24.96
N GLY A 17 -0.35 1.58 24.11
CA GLY A 17 -0.59 1.31 22.71
C GLY A 17 -0.77 2.55 21.82
N CYS A 18 -1.35 2.35 20.64
CA CYS A 18 -1.54 3.34 19.61
C CYS A 18 -2.54 4.45 20.01
N VAL A 19 -2.11 5.71 19.90
CA VAL A 19 -2.96 6.91 20.12
C VAL A 19 -4.16 7.04 19.17
N ARG A 20 -4.25 6.19 18.14
CA ARG A 20 -5.38 6.12 17.21
C ARG A 20 -6.30 4.93 17.42
N GLY A 21 -6.05 4.11 18.45
CA GLY A 21 -6.94 2.98 18.78
C GLY A 21 -6.74 1.77 17.88
N ILE A 22 -5.76 1.79 16.96
CA ILE A 22 -5.55 0.72 15.97
C ILE A 22 -4.90 -0.52 16.61
N ALA A 23 -3.98 -0.31 17.55
CA ALA A 23 -3.23 -1.34 18.25
C ALA A 23 -3.08 -0.93 19.72
N THR A 24 -4.12 -1.17 20.51
CA THR A 24 -4.17 -0.89 21.95
C THR A 24 -5.21 -1.77 22.62
N THR A 25 -5.01 -2.05 23.91
CA THR A 25 -6.00 -2.69 24.79
C THR A 25 -6.50 -1.72 25.88
N ASP A 26 -6.08 -0.44 25.82
CA ASP A 26 -6.57 0.60 26.71
C ASP A 26 -8.07 0.85 26.42
N PRO A 27 -8.97 0.64 27.38
CA PRO A 27 -10.42 0.76 27.18
C PRO A 27 -10.85 2.17 26.75
N GLU A 28 -10.07 3.21 27.06
CA GLU A 28 -10.37 4.58 26.61
C GLU A 28 -10.05 4.78 25.12
N LEU A 29 -9.15 3.97 24.56
CA LEU A 29 -8.63 4.14 23.20
C LEU A 29 -9.24 3.18 22.19
N VAL A 30 -9.73 2.01 22.63
CA VAL A 30 -10.29 0.96 21.76
C VAL A 30 -11.50 1.44 20.96
N ASP A 31 -12.35 2.28 21.56
CA ASP A 31 -13.62 2.73 20.95
C ASP A 31 -13.46 3.97 20.05
N MET A 32 -12.23 4.39 19.73
CA MET A 32 -11.98 5.51 18.82
C MET A 32 -12.40 5.25 17.37
N MET A 33 -12.63 3.99 17.00
CA MET A 33 -12.98 3.61 15.64
C MET A 33 -14.05 2.51 15.65
N THR A 34 -15.13 2.73 14.91
CA THR A 34 -16.13 1.69 14.66
C THR A 34 -15.70 0.79 13.50
N VAL A 35 -16.21 -0.45 13.51
CA VAL A 35 -15.93 -1.43 12.44
C VAL A 35 -16.43 -0.93 11.09
N ASP A 36 -17.63 -0.36 11.01
CA ASP A 36 -18.20 0.17 9.76
C ASP A 36 -17.35 1.29 9.17
N TRP A 37 -16.87 2.20 10.02
CA TRP A 37 -15.96 3.28 9.59
C TRP A 37 -14.67 2.71 9.02
N GLY A 38 -14.05 1.74 9.71
CA GLY A 38 -12.81 1.10 9.26
C GLY A 38 -13.00 0.33 7.95
N TYR A 39 -14.10 -0.40 7.83
CA TYR A 39 -14.47 -1.17 6.64
C TYR A 39 -14.52 -0.30 5.39
N HIS A 40 -15.28 0.80 5.42
CA HIS A 40 -15.44 1.67 4.27
C HIS A 40 -14.11 2.23 3.77
N ARG A 41 -13.21 2.60 4.69
CA ARG A 41 -11.91 3.17 4.32
C ARG A 41 -10.98 2.14 3.69
N VAL A 42 -10.93 0.93 4.25
CA VAL A 42 -10.16 -0.16 3.65
C VAL A 42 -10.70 -0.51 2.27
N ALA A 43 -12.02 -0.64 2.13
CA ALA A 43 -12.67 -0.91 0.84
C ALA A 43 -12.37 0.18 -0.20
N ASN A 44 -12.49 1.46 0.18
CA ASN A 44 -12.21 2.59 -0.70
C ASN A 44 -10.73 2.64 -1.14
N MET A 45 -9.78 2.32 -0.25
CA MET A 45 -8.37 2.22 -0.60
C MET A 45 -8.13 1.12 -1.64
N TYR A 46 -8.73 -0.06 -1.47
CA TYR A 46 -8.62 -1.14 -2.46
C TYR A 46 -9.27 -0.76 -3.81
N ALA A 47 -10.42 -0.09 -3.77
CA ALA A 47 -11.12 0.37 -4.97
C ALA A 47 -10.30 1.42 -5.76
N SER A 48 -9.65 2.36 -5.08
CA SER A 48 -8.79 3.35 -5.75
C SER A 48 -7.52 2.71 -6.32
N TRP A 49 -6.91 1.78 -5.58
CA TRP A 49 -5.66 1.15 -5.99
C TRP A 49 -5.84 0.17 -7.16
N THR A 50 -6.99 -0.51 -7.28
CA THR A 50 -7.20 -1.58 -8.28
C THR A 50 -7.03 -1.14 -9.74
N SER A 51 -7.11 0.15 -10.05
CA SER A 51 -6.86 0.68 -11.40
C SER A 51 -5.40 0.51 -11.85
N GLN A 52 -4.44 0.71 -10.94
CA GLN A 52 -3.00 0.68 -11.24
C GLN A 52 -2.49 -0.71 -11.67
N PRO A 53 -2.74 -1.82 -10.93
CA PRO A 53 -2.29 -3.14 -11.37
C PRO A 53 -3.00 -3.58 -12.65
N LYS A 54 -4.26 -3.18 -12.89
CA LYS A 54 -4.95 -3.46 -14.16
C LYS A 54 -4.23 -2.80 -15.34
N GLU A 55 -3.83 -1.54 -15.18
CA GLU A 55 -3.07 -0.83 -16.21
C GLU A 55 -1.68 -1.43 -16.45
N ILE A 56 -0.98 -1.84 -15.38
CA ILE A 56 0.31 -2.54 -15.50
C ILE A 56 0.15 -3.86 -16.27
N LEU A 57 -0.84 -4.69 -15.91
CA LEU A 57 -1.11 -5.95 -16.63
C LEU A 57 -1.44 -5.71 -18.11
N ARG A 58 -2.25 -4.68 -18.40
CA ARG A 58 -2.57 -4.28 -19.78
C ARG A 58 -1.31 -3.91 -20.56
N ARG A 59 -0.39 -3.13 -19.98
CA ARG A 59 0.88 -2.74 -20.62
C ARG A 59 1.81 -3.93 -20.87
N LEU A 60 1.78 -4.93 -19.99
CA LEU A 60 2.56 -6.17 -20.13
C LEU A 60 1.88 -7.21 -21.03
N GLY A 61 0.66 -6.95 -21.52
CA GLY A 61 -0.11 -7.90 -22.33
C GLY A 61 -0.65 -9.10 -21.56
N LEU A 62 -0.77 -8.99 -20.23
CA LEU A 62 -1.23 -10.06 -19.34
C LEU A 62 -2.70 -9.88 -18.99
N ARG A 63 -3.42 -10.99 -18.80
CA ARG A 63 -4.86 -10.98 -18.50
C ARG A 63 -5.16 -11.18 -17.02
N SER A 64 -4.20 -11.66 -16.24
CA SER A 64 -4.38 -11.86 -14.81
C SER A 64 -3.08 -11.75 -14.03
N ILE A 65 -3.19 -11.45 -12.74
CA ILE A 65 -2.05 -11.43 -11.82
C ILE A 65 -1.35 -12.79 -11.79
N ARG A 66 -2.08 -13.91 -11.94
CA ARG A 66 -1.49 -15.26 -11.96
C ARG A 66 -0.49 -15.45 -13.11
N GLU A 67 -0.70 -14.78 -14.24
CA GLU A 67 0.24 -14.82 -15.37
C GLU A 67 1.52 -14.01 -15.09
N LEU A 68 1.47 -13.04 -14.16
CA LEU A 68 2.60 -12.19 -13.75
C LEU A 68 3.45 -12.81 -12.63
N VAL A 69 2.83 -13.53 -11.69
CA VAL A 69 3.53 -14.09 -10.52
C VAL A 69 4.67 -15.01 -10.97
N GLY A 70 5.89 -14.72 -10.53
CA GLY A 70 7.10 -15.49 -10.87
C GLY A 70 7.80 -15.10 -12.17
N ARG A 71 7.24 -14.19 -12.97
CA ARG A 71 7.84 -13.69 -14.22
C ARG A 71 8.88 -12.60 -13.94
N THR A 72 10.08 -13.01 -13.51
CA THR A 72 11.20 -12.10 -13.25
C THR A 72 11.78 -11.48 -14.52
N ASP A 73 11.46 -12.02 -15.70
CA ASP A 73 11.84 -11.49 -17.01
C ASP A 73 11.25 -10.10 -17.30
N PHE A 74 10.15 -9.71 -16.62
CA PHE A 74 9.61 -8.34 -16.69
C PHE A 74 10.35 -7.32 -15.81
N LEU A 75 11.32 -7.77 -15.01
CA LEU A 75 12.08 -6.91 -14.11
C LEU A 75 13.52 -6.79 -14.61
N THR A 76 14.07 -5.59 -14.50
CA THR A 76 15.48 -5.32 -14.76
C THR A 76 16.03 -4.42 -13.69
N HIS A 77 17.33 -4.56 -13.40
CA HIS A 77 18.01 -3.69 -12.46
C HIS A 77 18.50 -2.43 -13.18
N LEU A 78 17.94 -1.28 -12.80
CA LEU A 78 18.21 -0.02 -13.49
C LEU A 78 19.67 0.44 -13.39
N ASP A 79 20.44 -0.02 -12.40
CA ASP A 79 21.86 0.35 -12.26
C ASP A 79 22.78 -0.41 -13.24
N TYR A 80 22.30 -1.47 -13.90
CA TYR A 80 23.07 -2.22 -14.89
C TYR A 80 22.79 -1.79 -16.34
N ASN A 81 21.80 -0.91 -16.53
CA ASN A 81 21.47 -0.38 -17.85
C ASN A 81 22.11 1.02 -17.99
N PRO A 82 22.75 1.37 -19.13
CA PRO A 82 23.07 2.77 -19.44
C PRO A 82 21.81 3.62 -19.27
N PRO A 83 21.91 4.92 -18.91
CA PRO A 83 20.79 5.72 -18.41
C PRO A 83 19.57 5.55 -19.32
N ALA A 84 18.71 4.63 -18.91
CA ALA A 84 17.46 4.41 -19.58
C ALA A 84 16.64 5.66 -19.32
N ASP A 85 15.92 6.07 -20.34
CA ASP A 85 14.97 7.15 -20.28
C ASP A 85 13.82 6.71 -19.37
N ASP A 86 14.04 6.78 -18.05
CA ASP A 86 13.12 6.27 -17.04
C ASP A 86 12.31 7.43 -16.46
N ASP A 87 11.00 7.21 -16.35
CA ASP A 87 10.04 8.21 -15.89
C ASP A 87 10.23 8.59 -14.41
N LEU A 88 10.87 7.75 -13.59
CA LEU A 88 11.18 8.01 -12.17
C LEU A 88 12.29 9.06 -12.02
N ARG A 89 13.34 8.97 -12.85
CA ARG A 89 14.44 9.95 -12.91
C ARG A 89 14.04 11.23 -13.65
N ARG A 90 13.08 11.15 -14.58
CA ARG A 90 12.50 12.33 -15.27
C ARG A 90 11.68 13.21 -14.35
N GLY A 91 10.90 12.64 -13.43
CA GLY A 91 10.09 13.40 -12.46
C GLY A 91 10.88 14.06 -11.32
N MET A 92 12.19 13.81 -11.23
CA MET A 92 13.11 14.40 -10.25
C MET A 92 13.91 15.61 -10.78
N ARG A 93 13.68 16.03 -12.04
CA ARG A 93 14.24 17.26 -12.62
C ARG A 93 13.18 18.34 -12.74
#